data_AF-A0A1I0D6K7-F1
#
_entry.id   AF-A0A1I0D6K7-F1
#
_cell.length_a   1.000
_cell.length_b   1.000
_cell.length_c   1.000
_cell.angle_alpha   90.00
_cell.angle_beta   90.00
_cell.angle_gamma   90.00
#
_symmetry.space_group_name_H-M   'P 1'
#
loop_
_entity.id
_entity.type
_entity.pdbx_description
1 polymer ?
#
loop_
_entity_poly.entity_id
_entity_poly.type
_entity_poly.pdbx_seq_one_letter_code
_entity_poly.pdbx_strand_id
1 'polypeptide(L)' 'MSDPTGGSEYDYGRCPCTGQYAQHLIEVELAVAQRTVVLTNIPQGECVVCSSQVYKMQIMERLETLMRSEQK' A
#
# COMPACT_ATOMS: atom_id res chain seq x y z
N MET A 1 29.62 6.99 3.41
CA MET A 1 28.55 6.11 3.94
C MET A 1 27.33 6.99 4.09
N SER A 2 26.41 6.94 3.13
CA SER A 2 25.21 7.77 3.12
C SER A 2 24.02 6.81 3.03
N ASP A 3 23.21 6.85 4.07
CA ASP A 3 21.97 6.10 4.25
C ASP A 3 20.99 6.38 3.09
N PRO A 4 20.47 5.38 2.35
CA PRO A 4 19.50 5.62 1.28
C PRO A 4 18.03 5.58 1.77
N THR A 5 17.78 5.48 3.07
CA THR A 5 16.44 5.21 3.61
C THR A 5 15.97 6.36 4.50
N GLY A 6 15.73 7.53 3.89
CA GLY A 6 15.51 8.77 4.66
C GLY A 6 14.59 9.77 3.98
N GLY A 7 13.36 9.37 3.66
CA GLY A 7 12.22 10.28 3.50
C GLY A 7 11.97 10.79 2.08
N SER A 8 10.74 10.54 1.60
CA SER A 8 10.09 11.07 0.38
C SER A 8 10.10 10.12 -0.81
N GLU A 9 9.09 9.24 -0.99
CA GLU A 9 8.99 8.55 -2.31
C GLU A 9 7.64 7.98 -2.79
N TYR A 10 6.52 8.21 -2.10
CA TYR A 10 5.21 7.91 -2.69
C TYR A 10 4.34 9.15 -2.80
N ASP A 11 4.63 9.99 -3.81
CA ASP A 11 3.64 10.97 -4.27
C ASP A 11 2.49 10.20 -4.95
N TYR A 12 1.30 10.27 -4.34
CA TYR A 12 0.04 9.71 -4.86
C TYR A 12 -0.73 10.75 -5.69
N GLY A 13 -0.24 11.98 -5.76
CA GLY A 13 -0.82 13.07 -6.52
C GLY A 13 -2.09 13.64 -5.89
N ARG A 14 -2.99 14.09 -6.77
CA ARG A 14 -4.27 14.71 -6.37
C ARG A 14 -5.42 13.76 -6.57
N CYS A 15 -6.36 13.80 -5.64
CA CYS A 15 -7.63 13.12 -5.76
C CYS A 15 -8.54 13.86 -6.77
N PRO A 16 -9.34 13.16 -7.59
CA PRO A 16 -10.32 13.77 -8.47
C PRO A 16 -11.33 14.68 -7.77
N CYS A 17 -11.51 14.52 -6.45
CA CYS A 17 -12.36 15.39 -5.63
C CYS A 17 -11.74 16.77 -5.31
N THR A 18 -10.58 17.10 -5.90
CA THR A 18 -9.71 18.27 -5.62
C THR A 18 -8.83 18.20 -4.37
N GLY A 19 -9.00 17.18 -3.52
CA GLY A 19 -8.16 16.93 -2.36
C GLY A 19 -6.77 16.38 -2.70
N GLN A 20 -5.86 16.39 -1.73
CA GLN A 20 -4.56 15.73 -1.83
C GLN A 20 -4.62 14.33 -1.18
N TYR A 21 -3.86 13.39 -1.74
CA TYR A 21 -3.64 12.10 -1.10
C TYR A 21 -2.53 12.24 -0.05
N ALA A 22 -2.83 11.89 1.19
CA ALA A 22 -1.85 11.70 2.24
C ALA A 22 -1.31 10.27 2.18
N GLN A 23 -0.02 10.12 2.43
CA GLN A 23 0.61 8.80 2.51
C GLN A 23 0.37 8.18 3.88
N HIS A 24 -0.09 6.93 3.89
CA HIS A 24 -0.29 6.10 5.06
C HIS A 24 0.39 4.75 4.86
N LEU A 25 0.78 4.13 5.97
CA LEU A 25 1.16 2.72 6.02
C LEU A 25 0.04 1.99 6.75
N ILE A 26 -0.54 0.99 6.11
CA ILE A 26 -1.65 0.23 6.67
C ILE A 26 -1.27 -1.23 6.89
N GLU A 27 -2.11 -1.93 7.64
CA GLU A 27 -2.10 -3.37 7.79
C GLU A 27 -3.30 -3.97 7.08
N VAL A 28 -3.09 -5.04 6.31
CA VAL A 28 -4.14 -5.75 5.58
C VAL A 28 -4.15 -7.20 6.03
N GLU A 29 -5.30 -7.64 6.52
CA GLU A 29 -5.55 -9.04 6.84
C GLU A 29 -6.11 -9.76 5.61
N LEU A 30 -5.48 -10.85 5.20
CA LEU A 30 -5.87 -11.65 4.06
C LEU A 30 -6.06 -13.11 4.49
N ALA A 31 -7.16 -13.72 4.07
CA ALA A 31 -7.36 -15.16 4.20
C ALA A 31 -6.77 -15.87 2.97
N VAL A 32 -5.71 -16.64 3.14
CA VAL A 32 -5.04 -17.42 2.08
C VAL A 32 -4.95 -18.88 2.51
N ALA A 33 -5.48 -19.79 1.71
CA ALA A 33 -5.39 -21.24 1.95
C ALA A 33 -5.79 -21.68 3.39
N GLN A 34 -6.89 -21.14 3.92
CA GLN A 34 -7.37 -21.36 5.30
C GLN A 34 -6.46 -20.85 6.42
N ARG A 35 -5.47 -20.00 6.10
CA ARG A 35 -4.64 -19.27 7.04
C ARG A 35 -4.92 -17.78 6.94
N THR A 36 -4.87 -17.10 8.09
CA THR A 36 -4.88 -15.65 8.14
C THR A 36 -3.44 -15.14 8.03
N VAL A 37 -3.17 -14.29 7.05
CA VAL A 37 -1.89 -13.62 6.87
C VAL A 37 -2.11 -12.12 7.07
N VAL A 38 -1.32 -11.52 7.96
CA VAL A 38 -1.33 -10.07 8.19
C VAL A 38 -0.15 -9.46 7.46
N LEU A 39 -0.43 -8.59 6.51
CA LEU A 39 0.57 -7.83 5.78
C LEU A 39 0.66 -6.43 6.36
N THR A 40 1.83 -6.09 6.90
CA THR A 40 2.06 -4.79 7.54
C THR A 40 2.89 -3.86 6.65
N ASN A 41 2.89 -2.57 6.97
CA ASN A 41 3.65 -1.55 6.26
C ASN A 41 3.29 -1.44 4.77
N ILE A 42 2.02 -1.61 4.43
CA ILE A 42 1.51 -1.47 3.06
C ILE A 42 1.31 0.02 2.74
N PRO A 43 2.03 0.60 1.76
CA PRO A 43 1.86 2.00 1.39
C PRO A 43 0.52 2.25 0.69
N GLN A 44 -0.27 3.16 1.26
CA GLN A 44 -1.56 3.61 0.74
C GLN A 44 -1.58 5.14 0.62
N GLY A 45 -2.23 5.66 -0.42
CA GLY A 45 -2.66 7.05 -0.48
C GLY A 45 -4.11 7.17 -0.03
N GLU A 46 -4.42 8.04 0.94
CA GLU A 46 -5.79 8.33 1.35
C GLU A 46 -6.10 9.82 1.16
N CYS A 47 -7.22 10.14 0.51
CA CYS A 47 -7.60 11.53 0.33
C CYS A 47 -8.14 12.12 1.63
N VAL A 48 -7.55 13.21 2.11
CA VAL A 48 -7.98 13.89 3.34
C VAL A 48 -9.37 14.54 3.26
N VAL A 49 -9.96 14.62 2.06
CA VAL A 49 -11.25 15.29 1.81
C VAL A 49 -12.39 14.28 1.66
N CYS A 50 -12.19 13.23 0.87
CA CYS A 50 -13.25 12.25 0.56
C CYS A 50 -12.94 10.83 1.02
N SER A 51 -11.81 10.60 1.68
CA SER A 51 -11.34 9.28 2.13
C SER A 51 -11.20 8.23 1.03
N SER A 52 -11.11 8.66 -0.24
CA SER A 52 -10.78 7.76 -1.34
C SER A 52 -9.37 7.20 -1.15
N GLN A 53 -9.23 5.89 -1.38
CA GLN A 53 -7.99 5.16 -1.19
C GLN A 53 -7.40 4.76 -2.53
N VAL A 54 -6.08 4.92 -2.69
CA VAL A 54 -5.33 4.52 -3.86
C VAL A 54 -4.09 3.74 -3.46
N TYR A 55 -3.78 2.70 -4.23
CA TYR A 55 -2.61 1.86 -4.07
C TYR A 55 -1.77 1.95 -5.34
N LYS A 56 -0.44 1.98 -5.21
CA LYS A 56 0.44 1.93 -6.39
C LYS A 56 0.48 0.51 -6.94
N MET A 57 0.56 0.40 -8.26
CA MET A 57 0.55 -0.90 -8.97
C MET A 57 1.66 -1.85 -8.49
N GLN A 58 2.86 -1.31 -8.21
CA GLN A 58 3.99 -2.09 -7.67
C GLN A 58 3.68 -2.76 -6.32
N ILE A 59 2.79 -2.16 -5.51
CA ILE A 59 2.35 -2.76 -4.26
C ILE A 59 1.41 -3.92 -4.55
N MET A 60 0.48 -3.76 -5.50
CA MET A 60 -0.42 -4.84 -5.93
C MET A 60 0.36 -6.04 -6.50
N GLU A 61 1.36 -5.80 -7.35
CA GLU A 61 2.21 -6.88 -7.90
C GLU A 61 2.96 -7.66 -6.81
N ARG A 62 3.45 -6.96 -5.78
CA ARG A 62 4.11 -7.57 -4.63
C ARG A 62 3.13 -8.40 -3.79
N LEU A 63 1.93 -7.89 -3.56
CA LEU A 63 0.85 -8.62 -2.88
C LEU A 63 0.51 -9.90 -3.64
N GLU A 64 0.31 -9.82 -4.95
CA GLU A 64 0.00 -10.98 -5.78
C GLU A 64 1.14 -12.02 -5.78
N THR A 65 2.39 -11.58 -5.76
CA THR A 65 3.55 -12.47 -5.67
C THR A 65 3.56 -13.25 -4.36
N LEU A 66 3.33 -12.56 -3.24
CA LEU A 66 3.22 -13.19 -1.92
C LEU A 66 2.07 -14.20 -1.87
N MET A 67 0.92 -13.88 -2.46
CA MET A 67 -0.22 -14.80 -2.51
C MET A 67 0.06 -16.03 -3.39
N ARG A 68 0.81 -15.88 -4.50
CA ARG A 68 1.19 -17.00 -5.37
C ARG A 68 2.22 -17.93 -4.74
N SER A 69 3.15 -17.43 -3.95
CA SER A 69 4.14 -18.27 -3.26
C SER A 69 3.53 -19.23 -2.24
N GLU A 70 2.41 -18.85 -1.61
CA GLU A 70 1.72 -19.68 -0.60
C GLU A 70 0.79 -20.75 -1.21
N GLN A 71 0.57 -20.77 -2.52
CA GLN A 71 -0.25 -21.77 -3.21
C GLN A 71 0.54 -23.01 -3.69
N LYS A 72 1.85 -23.07 -3.43
CA LYS A 72 2.74 -24.15 -3.88
C LYS A 72 3.13 -25.07 -2.71
#